data_AF-A0A8S3Y6V0-F1
#
_entry.id   AF-A0A8S3Y6V0-F1
#
_cell.length_a   1.000
_cell.length_b   1.000
_cell.length_c   1.000
_cell.angle_alpha   90.00
_cell.angle_beta   90.00
_cell.angle_gamma   90.00
#
_symmetry.space_group_name_H-M   'P 1'
#
loop_
_entity.id
_entity.type
_entity.pdbx_description
1 polymer ?
#
loop_
_entity_poly.entity_id
_entity_poly.type
_entity_poly.pdbx_seq_one_letter_code
_entity_poly.pdbx_strand_id
1 'polypeptide(L)'
;MSVARTPTKNSSKSISPTHYGSDSAIYTLESHEHNIDVNIKKRSKRRLNNPPSTSDLTLADLMVRLDEMNKLQDAKFASLESSMNALSKQNDEIKDTVIHLSAKYDDVLNNLKKLQQENDFFKNRIKTLEGKLEQLEKNARTTTVEIRNVPMSESEDKENLIEFTKKFGTVINVPIQDSEIRDVFRMKLKNKPNGPIIVDFTSSVKREKVIVLSKSTNLELERHELEPPFDLIIWF
;
A
#
# COMPACT_ATOMS: atom_id res chain seq x y z
N MET A 1 -26.45 -12.07 -12.82
CA MET A 1 -25.94 -10.69 -12.92
C MET A 1 -24.46 -10.73 -12.53
N SER A 2 -23.58 -10.73 -13.52
CA SER A 2 -22.14 -10.94 -13.34
C SER A 2 -21.40 -9.66 -13.69
N VAL A 3 -20.68 -9.09 -12.73
CA VAL A 3 -19.92 -7.86 -12.92
C VAL A 3 -18.44 -8.22 -13.01
N ALA A 4 -17.90 -8.17 -14.23
CA ALA A 4 -16.47 -8.31 -14.49
C ALA A 4 -15.75 -6.99 -14.16
N ARG A 5 -14.64 -7.06 -13.43
CA ARG A 5 -13.74 -5.91 -13.18
C ARG A 5 -12.47 -6.07 -14.01
N THR A 6 -12.14 -5.04 -14.77
CA THR A 6 -10.87 -4.90 -15.52
C THR A 6 -9.80 -4.23 -14.65
N PRO A 7 -8.50 -4.49 -14.93
CA PRO A 7 -7.39 -3.85 -14.22
C PRO A 7 -6.91 -2.58 -14.94
N THR A 8 -6.60 -1.52 -14.20
CA THR A 8 -5.95 -0.31 -14.72
C THR A 8 -4.44 -0.34 -14.50
N LYS A 9 -3.69 -0.02 -15.57
CA LYS A 9 -2.23 0.09 -15.57
C LYS A 9 -1.79 1.47 -15.06
N ASN A 10 -0.86 1.46 -14.10
CA ASN A 10 -0.07 2.61 -13.69
C ASN A 10 0.93 3.01 -14.79
N SER A 11 0.98 4.30 -15.11
CA SER A 11 2.20 4.93 -15.65
C SER A 11 2.40 6.27 -14.95
N SER A 12 3.49 6.35 -14.20
CA SER A 12 4.01 7.54 -13.54
C SER A 12 4.64 8.47 -14.57
N LYS A 13 4.13 9.69 -14.70
CA LYS A 13 4.87 10.82 -15.25
C LYS A 13 4.86 11.95 -14.24
N SER A 14 6.03 12.14 -13.63
CA SER A 14 6.44 13.34 -12.91
C SER A 14 6.46 14.54 -13.86
N ILE A 15 5.70 15.58 -13.54
CA ILE A 15 5.88 16.92 -14.09
C ILE A 15 6.02 17.87 -12.90
N SER A 16 7.09 18.65 -12.96
CA SER A 16 7.67 19.54 -11.97
C SER A 16 6.79 20.77 -11.65
N PRO A 17 7.06 21.46 -10.52
CA PRO A 17 6.26 22.58 -10.04
C PRO A 17 6.58 23.86 -10.82
N THR A 18 5.54 24.57 -11.24
CA THR A 18 5.62 25.95 -11.73
C THR A 18 5.99 26.90 -10.60
N HIS A 19 7.20 27.43 -10.74
CA HIS A 19 7.83 28.58 -10.11
C HIS A 19 6.87 29.78 -9.92
N TYR A 20 6.59 30.16 -8.67
CA TYR A 20 6.16 31.51 -8.30
C TYR A 20 7.39 32.24 -7.76
N GLY A 21 7.96 33.13 -8.58
CA GLY A 21 9.07 33.98 -8.18
C GLY A 21 8.55 35.34 -7.72
N SER A 22 8.65 35.60 -6.42
CA SER A 22 8.52 36.94 -5.83
C SER A 22 9.62 37.11 -4.80
N ASP A 23 10.88 37.16 -5.27
CA ASP A 23 12.01 37.53 -4.43
C ASP A 23 12.40 38.99 -4.66
N SER A 24 12.19 39.77 -3.62
CA SER A 24 12.65 41.14 -3.46
C SER A 24 14.16 41.15 -3.20
N ALA A 25 14.97 41.26 -4.24
CA ALA A 25 16.42 41.44 -4.08
C ALA A 25 16.76 42.92 -3.87
N ILE A 26 16.84 43.32 -2.60
CA ILE A 26 17.41 44.58 -2.15
C ILE A 26 18.84 44.31 -1.63
N TYR A 27 19.80 45.10 -2.14
CA TYR A 27 21.23 45.23 -1.83
C TYR A 27 22.20 44.15 -2.36
N THR A 28 22.97 44.55 -3.39
CA THR A 28 24.44 44.48 -3.32
C THR A 28 25.06 45.65 -4.08
N LEU A 29 25.81 46.48 -3.35
CA LEU A 29 26.79 47.43 -3.87
C LEU A 29 27.96 46.64 -4.45
N GLU A 30 28.25 46.79 -5.74
CA GLU A 30 29.59 46.59 -6.25
C GLU A 30 29.79 47.39 -7.55
N SER A 31 30.78 48.27 -7.48
CA SER A 31 31.28 49.17 -8.51
C SER A 31 31.93 48.41 -9.64
N HIS A 32 31.41 48.49 -10.86
CA HIS A 32 32.17 48.25 -12.10
C HIS A 32 31.76 49.27 -13.16
N GLU A 33 32.75 50.01 -13.62
CA GLU A 33 32.68 51.02 -14.67
C GLU A 33 32.34 50.35 -16.01
N HIS A 34 31.17 50.65 -16.57
CA HIS A 34 30.93 50.45 -17.99
C HIS A 34 30.24 51.66 -18.62
N ASN A 35 30.98 52.22 -19.58
CA ASN A 35 30.63 53.24 -20.56
C ASN A 35 29.15 53.18 -20.96
N ILE A 36 28.36 54.12 -20.42
CA ILE A 36 27.04 54.44 -20.95
C ILE A 36 27.27 55.50 -22.02
N ASP A 37 27.09 55.11 -23.29
CA ASP A 37 26.93 56.04 -24.41
C ASP A 37 25.78 56.99 -24.07
N VAL A 38 26.15 58.18 -23.61
CA VAL A 38 25.23 59.24 -23.25
C VAL A 38 24.63 59.76 -24.55
N ASN A 39 23.44 59.27 -24.91
CA ASN A 39 22.63 59.88 -25.95
C ASN A 39 22.05 61.20 -25.40
N ILE A 40 22.92 62.22 -25.33
CA ILE A 40 22.59 63.60 -25.00
C ILE A 40 21.74 64.14 -26.15
N LYS A 41 20.43 63.88 -26.09
CA LYS A 41 19.48 64.65 -26.88
C LYS A 41 19.60 66.10 -26.41
N LYS A 42 20.25 66.93 -27.22
CA LYS A 42 20.35 68.38 -27.03
C LYS A 42 18.99 68.91 -26.62
N ARG A 43 18.85 69.29 -25.35
CA ARG A 43 17.65 69.91 -24.80
C ARG A 43 17.43 71.19 -25.60
N SER A 44 16.44 71.15 -26.50
CA SER A 44 15.94 72.33 -27.17
C SER A 44 15.66 73.38 -26.11
N LYS A 45 16.40 74.49 -26.14
CA LYS A 45 16.11 75.69 -25.35
C LYS A 45 14.72 76.14 -25.80
N ARG A 46 13.69 75.67 -25.09
CA ARG A 46 12.36 76.27 -25.16
C ARG A 46 12.56 77.73 -24.79
N ARG A 47 12.46 78.59 -25.80
CA ARG A 47 12.26 80.01 -25.61
C ARG A 47 11.11 80.15 -24.62
N LEU A 48 11.36 80.87 -23.53
CA LEU A 48 10.35 81.33 -22.61
C LEU A 48 9.48 82.31 -23.39
N ASN A 49 8.57 81.77 -24.20
CA ASN A 49 7.49 82.54 -24.80
C ASN A 49 6.59 82.93 -23.64
N ASN A 50 6.57 84.24 -23.38
CA ASN A 50 5.65 85.04 -22.58
C ASN A 50 4.87 84.27 -21.50
N PRO A 51 5.03 84.60 -20.20
CA PRO A 51 4.05 84.12 -19.22
C PRO A 51 2.68 84.54 -19.74
N PRO A 52 1.73 83.60 -19.95
CA PRO A 52 0.36 84.02 -20.13
C PRO A 52 0.05 84.89 -18.92
N SER A 53 -0.43 86.10 -19.21
CA SER A 53 -1.04 87.01 -18.27
C SER A 53 -1.64 86.22 -17.13
N THR A 54 -1.20 86.49 -15.90
CA THR A 54 -1.87 86.05 -14.68
C THR A 54 -3.30 86.54 -14.78
N SER A 55 -4.15 85.75 -15.45
CA SER A 55 -5.58 85.84 -15.40
C SER A 55 -5.90 85.74 -13.92
N ASP A 56 -6.49 86.80 -13.40
CA ASP A 56 -6.92 86.96 -12.01
C ASP A 56 -7.60 85.69 -11.50
N LEU A 57 -6.83 84.76 -10.94
CA LEU A 57 -7.35 83.77 -10.02
C LEU A 57 -7.58 84.57 -8.76
N THR A 58 -8.83 84.94 -8.54
CA THR A 58 -9.21 85.63 -7.32
C THR A 58 -8.88 84.70 -6.15
N LEU A 59 -8.56 85.25 -4.98
CA LEU A 59 -8.35 84.46 -3.76
C LEU A 59 -9.52 83.48 -3.52
N ALA A 60 -10.73 83.88 -3.92
CA ALA A 60 -11.93 83.05 -3.90
C ALA A 60 -11.81 81.79 -4.78
N ASP A 61 -11.27 81.87 -6.00
CA ASP A 61 -11.07 80.71 -6.87
C ASP A 61 -10.06 79.71 -6.30
N LEU A 62 -9.02 80.22 -5.62
CA LEU A 62 -8.02 79.41 -4.93
C LEU A 62 -8.64 78.67 -3.73
N MET A 63 -9.52 79.34 -2.97
CA MET A 63 -10.25 78.72 -1.87
C MET A 63 -11.23 77.65 -2.36
N VAL A 64 -11.98 77.90 -3.44
CA VAL A 64 -12.89 76.91 -4.05
C VAL A 64 -12.11 75.67 -4.48
N ARG A 65 -10.95 75.85 -5.11
CA ARG A 65 -10.12 74.73 -5.58
C ARG A 65 -9.48 73.94 -4.44
N LEU A 66 -9.11 74.59 -3.33
CA LEU A 66 -8.64 73.93 -2.11
C LEU A 66 -9.76 73.11 -1.47
N ASP A 67 -10.98 73.64 -1.42
CA ASP A 67 -12.15 72.91 -0.92
C ASP A 67 -12.49 71.70 -1.79
N GLU A 68 -12.44 71.84 -3.11
CA GLU A 68 -12.61 70.71 -4.04
C GLU A 68 -11.51 69.65 -3.87
N MET A 69 -10.27 70.08 -3.67
CA MET A 69 -9.15 69.18 -3.42
C MET A 69 -9.32 68.44 -2.09
N ASN A 70 -9.74 69.12 -1.03
CA ASN A 70 -10.00 68.50 0.27
C ASN A 70 -11.14 67.47 0.16
N LYS A 71 -12.25 67.82 -0.49
CA LYS A 71 -13.36 66.89 -0.75
C LYS A 71 -12.90 65.66 -1.54
N LEU A 72 -12.03 65.82 -2.54
CA LEU A 72 -11.47 64.71 -3.31
C LEU A 72 -10.54 63.84 -2.46
N GLN A 73 -9.73 64.46 -1.60
CA GLN A 73 -8.85 63.74 -0.68
C GLN A 73 -9.66 62.94 0.34
N ASP A 74 -10.67 63.54 0.95
CA ASP A 74 -11.57 62.87 1.90
C ASP A 74 -12.27 61.68 1.26
N ALA A 75 -12.77 61.84 0.03
CA ALA A 75 -13.37 60.73 -0.71
C ALA A 75 -12.38 59.59 -0.99
N LYS A 76 -11.12 59.91 -1.31
CA LYS A 76 -10.07 58.91 -1.49
C LYS A 76 -9.69 58.22 -0.18
N PHE A 77 -9.60 58.97 0.92
CA PHE A 77 -9.32 58.41 2.24
C PHE A 77 -10.44 57.48 2.70
N ALA A 78 -11.70 57.88 2.54
CA ALA A 78 -12.85 57.03 2.85
C ALA A 78 -12.86 55.74 2.01
N SER A 79 -12.52 55.83 0.72
CA SER A 79 -12.40 54.65 -0.14
C SER A 79 -11.24 53.73 0.27
N LEU A 80 -10.09 54.30 0.66
CA LEU A 80 -8.92 53.55 1.12
C LEU A 80 -9.20 52.87 2.45
N GLU A 81 -9.83 53.56 3.39
CA GLU A 81 -10.24 53.02 4.69
C GLU A 81 -11.22 51.86 4.52
N SER A 82 -12.21 52.00 3.64
CA SER A 82 -13.13 50.92 3.29
C SER A 82 -12.39 49.70 2.72
N SER A 83 -11.45 49.92 1.79
CA SER A 83 -10.63 48.84 1.23
C SER A 83 -9.73 48.18 2.28
N MET A 84 -9.16 48.95 3.20
CA MET A 84 -8.30 48.46 4.28
C MET A 84 -9.11 47.60 5.27
N ASN A 85 -10.31 48.03 5.61
CA ASN A 85 -11.22 47.26 6.48
C ASN A 85 -11.66 45.95 5.81
N ALA A 86 -11.95 45.98 4.50
CA ALA A 86 -12.27 44.77 3.74
C ALA A 86 -11.10 43.78 3.71
N LEU A 87 -9.87 44.27 3.48
CA LEU A 87 -8.66 43.46 3.52
C LEU A 87 -8.39 42.88 4.91
N SER A 88 -8.59 43.68 5.96
CA SER A 88 -8.46 43.19 7.35
C SER A 88 -9.43 42.05 7.62
N LYS A 89 -10.70 42.20 7.22
CA LYS A 89 -11.71 41.15 7.38
C LYS A 89 -11.35 39.88 6.61
N GLN A 90 -10.92 40.02 5.35
CA GLN A 90 -10.46 38.87 4.56
C GLN A 90 -9.28 38.16 5.20
N ASN A 91 -8.33 38.90 5.78
CA ASN A 91 -7.20 38.31 6.49
C ASN A 91 -7.64 37.54 7.73
N ASP A 92 -8.65 38.01 8.46
CA ASP A 92 -9.19 37.30 9.61
C ASP A 92 -9.93 36.02 9.19
N GLU A 93 -10.74 36.07 8.13
CA GLU A 93 -11.37 34.88 7.54
C GLU A 93 -10.32 33.87 7.06
N ILE A 94 -9.22 34.33 6.44
CA ILE A 94 -8.10 33.46 6.03
C ILE A 94 -7.47 32.78 7.25
N LYS A 95 -7.20 33.52 8.34
CA LYS A 95 -6.65 32.92 9.57
C LYS A 95 -7.57 31.82 10.11
N ASP A 96 -8.87 32.07 10.16
CA ASP A 96 -9.84 31.09 10.64
C ASP A 96 -9.87 29.83 9.77
N THR A 97 -9.82 29.99 8.44
CA THR A 97 -9.76 28.85 7.53
C THR A 97 -8.48 28.04 7.69
N VAL A 98 -7.34 28.69 7.92
CA VAL A 98 -6.05 28.02 8.17
C VAL A 98 -6.09 27.24 9.47
N ILE A 99 -6.66 27.81 10.54
CA ILE A 99 -6.83 27.11 11.83
C ILE A 99 -7.71 25.88 11.66
N HIS A 100 -8.86 26.03 10.99
CA HIS A 100 -9.77 24.91 10.75
C HIS A 100 -9.12 23.82 9.87
N LEU A 101 -8.37 24.20 8.84
CA LEU A 101 -7.65 23.25 7.99
C LEU A 101 -6.56 22.51 8.77
N SER A 102 -5.82 23.20 9.64
CA SER A 102 -4.84 22.59 10.53
C SER A 102 -5.49 21.55 11.44
N ALA A 103 -6.63 21.87 12.06
CA ALA A 103 -7.35 20.92 12.90
C ALA A 103 -7.82 19.69 12.11
N LYS A 104 -8.34 19.87 10.89
CA LYS A 104 -8.72 18.75 10.02
C LYS A 104 -7.52 17.91 9.58
N TYR A 105 -6.37 18.54 9.35
CA TYR A 105 -5.14 17.83 9.03
C TYR A 105 -4.70 16.93 10.19
N ASP A 106 -4.74 17.44 11.42
CA ASP A 106 -4.41 16.66 12.62
C ASP A 106 -5.38 15.49 12.82
N ASP A 107 -6.69 15.70 12.61
CA ASP A 107 -7.70 14.64 12.66
C ASP A 107 -7.41 13.53 11.65
N VAL A 108 -7.12 13.88 10.40
CA VAL A 108 -6.78 12.92 9.34
C VAL A 108 -5.50 12.17 9.69
N LEU A 109 -4.48 12.85 10.19
CA LEU A 109 -3.22 12.24 10.60
C LEU A 109 -3.45 11.22 11.74
N ASN A 110 -4.27 11.57 12.72
CA ASN A 110 -4.63 10.69 13.83
C ASN A 110 -5.41 9.46 13.35
N ASN A 111 -6.36 9.64 12.45
CA ASN A 111 -7.11 8.54 11.86
C ASN A 111 -6.21 7.61 11.03
N LEU A 112 -5.28 8.17 10.26
CA LEU A 112 -4.30 7.39 9.49
C LEU A 112 -3.42 6.55 10.42
N LYS A 113 -2.91 7.13 11.52
CA LYS A 113 -2.14 6.39 12.52
C LYS A 113 -2.93 5.24 13.15
N LYS A 114 -4.19 5.48 13.52
CA LYS A 114 -5.08 4.43 14.07
C LYS A 114 -5.30 3.30 13.06
N LEU A 115 -5.64 3.63 11.82
CA LEU A 115 -5.83 2.64 10.76
C LEU A 115 -4.56 1.83 10.48
N GLN A 116 -3.39 2.46 10.53
CA GLN A 116 -2.12 1.75 10.37
C GLN A 116 -1.89 0.76 11.52
N GLN A 117 -2.12 1.18 12.77
CA GLN A 117 -2.01 0.31 13.94
C GLN A 117 -2.99 -0.87 13.89
N GLU A 118 -4.25 -0.62 13.52
CA GLU A 118 -5.25 -1.66 13.34
C GLU A 118 -4.87 -2.65 12.23
N ASN A 119 -4.36 -2.13 11.10
CA ASN A 119 -3.90 -2.96 9.98
C ASN A 119 -2.76 -3.90 10.41
N ASP A 120 -1.76 -3.38 11.13
CA ASP A 120 -0.65 -4.17 11.63
C ASP A 120 -1.12 -5.20 12.67
N PHE A 121 -2.06 -4.83 13.54
CA PHE A 121 -2.71 -5.75 14.47
C PHE A 121 -3.43 -6.90 13.73
N PHE A 122 -4.24 -6.59 12.72
CA PHE A 122 -4.96 -7.60 11.94
C PHE A 122 -4.02 -8.51 11.16
N LYS A 123 -2.96 -7.98 10.54
CA LYS A 123 -1.94 -8.80 9.86
C LYS A 123 -1.29 -9.80 10.82
N ASN A 124 -0.90 -9.34 12.00
CA ASN A 124 -0.32 -10.22 13.02
C ASN A 124 -1.32 -11.27 13.50
N ARG A 125 -2.59 -10.90 13.64
CA ARG A 125 -3.66 -11.82 14.00
C ARG A 125 -3.88 -12.88 12.92
N ILE A 126 -3.92 -12.50 11.66
CA ILE A 126 -4.07 -13.42 10.52
C ILE A 126 -2.90 -14.41 10.52
N LYS A 127 -1.66 -13.92 10.59
CA LYS A 127 -0.46 -14.78 10.65
C LYS A 127 -0.52 -15.79 11.81
N THR A 128 -1.00 -15.35 12.97
CA THR A 128 -1.17 -16.23 14.13
C THR A 128 -2.25 -17.30 13.89
N LEU A 129 -3.36 -16.93 13.24
CA LEU A 129 -4.44 -17.86 12.93
C LEU A 129 -4.02 -18.87 11.85
N GLU A 130 -3.31 -18.43 10.82
CA GLU A 130 -2.74 -19.30 9.78
C GLU A 130 -1.78 -20.32 10.39
N GLY A 131 -0.87 -19.89 11.28
CA GLY A 131 0.03 -20.82 11.98
C GLY A 131 -0.71 -21.82 12.88
N LYS A 132 -1.80 -21.40 13.54
CA LYS A 132 -2.65 -22.31 14.31
C LYS A 132 -3.39 -23.31 13.42
N LEU A 133 -3.87 -22.86 12.26
CA LEU A 133 -4.54 -23.73 11.29
C LEU A 133 -3.59 -24.78 10.76
N GLU A 134 -2.38 -24.37 10.33
CA GLU A 134 -1.33 -25.28 9.88
C GLU A 134 -0.96 -26.31 10.96
N GLN A 135 -0.82 -25.87 12.21
CA GLN A 135 -0.56 -26.77 13.33
C GLN A 135 -1.71 -27.77 13.54
N LEU A 136 -2.96 -27.34 13.43
CA LEU A 136 -4.12 -28.21 13.56
C LEU A 136 -4.19 -29.24 12.41
N GLU A 137 -3.91 -28.83 11.17
CA GLU A 137 -3.87 -29.73 10.02
C GLU A 137 -2.76 -30.78 10.15
N LYS A 138 -1.57 -30.35 10.58
CA LYS A 138 -0.46 -31.26 10.87
C LYS A 138 -0.80 -32.24 12.00
N ASN A 139 -1.42 -31.76 13.07
CA ASN A 139 -1.86 -32.59 14.18
C ASN A 139 -2.92 -33.62 13.73
N ALA A 140 -3.87 -33.21 12.88
CA ALA A 140 -4.89 -34.10 12.34
C ALA A 140 -4.30 -35.23 11.48
N ARG A 141 -3.18 -34.98 10.80
CA ARG A 141 -2.48 -35.96 9.95
C ARG A 141 -1.33 -36.70 10.65
N THR A 142 -1.12 -36.47 11.93
CA THR A 142 0.03 -37.03 12.68
C THR A 142 -0.02 -38.56 12.75
N THR A 143 -1.21 -39.16 12.68
CA THR A 143 -1.42 -40.62 12.71
C THR A 143 -1.60 -41.24 11.32
N THR A 144 -1.54 -40.44 10.26
CA THR A 144 -1.88 -40.88 8.91
C THR A 144 -0.61 -41.19 8.10
N VAL A 145 -0.72 -42.19 7.23
CA VAL A 145 0.30 -42.61 6.26
C VAL A 145 -0.34 -42.73 4.88
N GLU A 146 0.36 -42.28 3.85
CA GLU A 146 -0.02 -42.44 2.46
C GLU A 146 0.87 -43.51 1.81
N ILE A 147 0.24 -44.57 1.29
CA ILE A 147 0.89 -45.63 0.54
C ILE A 147 0.61 -45.39 -0.96
N ARG A 148 1.67 -45.18 -1.75
CA ARG A 148 1.56 -44.94 -3.20
C ARG A 148 1.92 -46.18 -4.01
N ASN A 149 1.66 -46.09 -5.31
CA ASN A 149 1.96 -47.12 -6.31
C ASN A 149 1.24 -48.46 -6.05
N VAL A 150 0.10 -48.43 -5.37
CA VAL A 150 -0.74 -49.62 -5.19
C VAL A 150 -1.72 -49.73 -6.35
N PRO A 151 -1.68 -50.81 -7.17
CA PRO A 151 -2.65 -51.03 -8.24
C PRO A 151 -4.08 -51.00 -7.71
N MET A 152 -5.02 -50.57 -8.55
CA MET A 152 -6.44 -50.60 -8.23
C MET A 152 -7.02 -51.96 -8.63
N SER A 153 -7.78 -52.58 -7.73
CA SER A 153 -8.61 -53.76 -8.05
C SER A 153 -10.01 -53.32 -8.47
N GLU A 154 -10.67 -54.10 -9.34
CA GLU A 154 -12.01 -53.77 -9.87
C GLU A 154 -13.09 -53.68 -8.77
N SER A 155 -12.96 -54.48 -7.72
CA SER A 155 -13.82 -54.47 -6.52
C SER A 155 -12.96 -54.28 -5.26
N GLU A 156 -12.62 -53.02 -4.97
CA GLU A 156 -11.86 -52.67 -3.76
C GLU A 156 -12.80 -52.21 -2.64
N ASP A 157 -13.03 -53.10 -1.68
CA ASP A 157 -13.77 -52.81 -0.45
C ASP A 157 -12.83 -52.40 0.69
N LYS A 158 -13.40 -51.81 1.76
CA LYS A 158 -12.62 -51.44 2.96
C LYS A 158 -11.90 -52.64 3.58
N GLU A 159 -12.50 -53.83 3.57
CA GLU A 159 -11.90 -55.05 4.10
C GLU A 159 -10.64 -55.45 3.31
N ASN A 160 -10.68 -55.34 1.97
CA ASN A 160 -9.53 -55.61 1.10
C ASN A 160 -8.38 -54.64 1.38
N LEU A 161 -8.69 -53.37 1.66
CA LEU A 161 -7.69 -52.36 2.03
C LEU A 161 -7.06 -52.64 3.40
N ILE A 162 -7.84 -53.13 4.37
CA ILE A 162 -7.33 -53.54 5.68
C ILE A 162 -6.40 -54.75 5.51
N GLU A 163 -6.82 -55.77 4.74
CA GLU A 163 -5.99 -56.94 4.47
C GLU A 163 -4.70 -56.58 3.73
N PHE A 164 -4.78 -55.69 2.75
CA PHE A 164 -3.61 -55.13 2.08
C PHE A 164 -2.66 -54.44 3.08
N THR A 165 -3.20 -53.61 3.97
CA THR A 165 -2.40 -52.91 4.99
C THR A 165 -1.69 -53.89 5.93
N LYS A 166 -2.34 -55.00 6.31
CA LYS A 166 -1.70 -56.08 7.08
C LYS A 166 -0.57 -56.75 6.32
N LYS A 167 -0.81 -57.12 5.06
CA LYS A 167 0.20 -57.73 4.18
C LYS A 167 1.39 -56.79 3.99
N PHE A 168 1.13 -55.52 3.74
CA PHE A 168 2.13 -54.46 3.67
C PHE A 168 2.96 -54.41 4.97
N GLY A 169 2.30 -54.41 6.13
CA GLY A 169 2.95 -54.50 7.43
C GLY A 169 3.89 -55.70 7.56
N THR A 170 3.46 -56.89 7.12
CA THR A 170 4.33 -58.09 7.15
C THR A 170 5.55 -57.96 6.25
N VAL A 171 5.43 -57.32 5.08
CA VAL A 171 6.55 -57.09 4.15
C VAL A 171 7.61 -56.19 4.77
N ILE A 172 7.20 -55.15 5.51
CA ILE A 172 8.13 -54.23 6.19
C ILE A 172 8.51 -54.69 7.61
N ASN A 173 8.17 -55.93 7.99
CA ASN A 173 8.41 -56.50 9.32
C ASN A 173 7.78 -55.70 10.48
N VAL A 174 6.61 -55.10 10.23
CA VAL A 174 5.76 -54.43 11.22
C VAL A 174 4.38 -55.08 11.20
N PRO A 175 4.09 -56.06 12.08
CA PRO A 175 2.76 -56.67 12.11
C PRO A 175 1.73 -55.61 12.52
N ILE A 176 0.75 -55.34 11.64
CA ILE A 176 -0.34 -54.39 11.89
C ILE A 176 -1.59 -55.18 12.25
N GLN A 177 -2.25 -54.81 13.35
CA GLN A 177 -3.51 -55.41 13.80
C GLN A 177 -4.71 -54.55 13.38
N ASP A 178 -5.90 -55.16 13.29
CA ASP A 178 -7.14 -54.43 12.97
C ASP A 178 -7.44 -53.31 13.96
N SER A 179 -7.18 -53.55 15.24
CA SER A 179 -7.39 -52.56 16.31
C SER A 179 -6.45 -51.35 16.23
N GLU A 180 -5.38 -51.44 15.44
CA GLU A 180 -4.42 -50.36 15.24
C GLU A 180 -4.78 -49.46 14.06
N ILE A 181 -5.75 -49.87 13.23
CA ILE A 181 -6.24 -49.11 12.07
C ILE A 181 -7.54 -48.40 12.46
N ARG A 182 -7.53 -47.07 12.41
CA ARG A 182 -8.71 -46.23 12.70
C ARG A 182 -9.60 -46.11 11.47
N ASP A 183 -9.02 -45.84 10.31
CA ASP A 183 -9.73 -45.84 9.03
C ASP A 183 -8.75 -46.12 7.89
N VAL A 184 -9.27 -46.63 6.78
CA VAL A 184 -8.52 -46.83 5.55
C VAL A 184 -9.39 -46.54 4.34
N PHE A 185 -8.85 -45.77 3.40
CA PHE A 185 -9.55 -45.43 2.17
C PHE A 185 -8.57 -45.04 1.07
N ARG A 186 -8.99 -45.20 -0.19
CA ARG A 186 -8.25 -44.69 -1.34
C ARG A 186 -8.65 -43.25 -1.62
N MET A 187 -7.68 -42.36 -1.79
CA MET A 187 -7.94 -40.97 -2.13
C MET A 187 -8.30 -40.86 -3.62
N LYS A 188 -9.49 -40.34 -3.94
CA LYS A 188 -9.94 -40.14 -5.33
C LYS A 188 -9.24 -38.93 -5.94
N LEU A 189 -8.34 -39.17 -6.90
CA LEU A 189 -7.72 -38.11 -7.71
C LEU A 189 -8.46 -37.98 -9.04
N LYS A 190 -8.81 -36.75 -9.43
CA LYS A 190 -9.58 -36.46 -10.66
C LYS A 190 -8.99 -37.06 -11.94
N ASN A 191 -7.66 -37.23 -11.99
CA ASN A 191 -6.92 -37.62 -13.20
C ASN A 191 -6.12 -38.92 -13.06
N LYS A 192 -6.27 -39.65 -11.94
CA LYS A 192 -5.53 -40.91 -11.71
C LYS A 192 -6.46 -41.96 -11.11
N PRO A 193 -6.72 -43.08 -11.82
CA PRO A 193 -7.53 -44.18 -11.24
C PRO A 193 -6.81 -44.81 -10.05
N ASN A 194 -5.47 -44.92 -10.10
CA ASN A 194 -4.65 -45.45 -9.02
C ASN A 194 -4.30 -44.35 -8.00
N GLY A 195 -5.31 -43.85 -7.30
CA GLY A 195 -5.11 -42.96 -6.16
C GLY A 195 -4.36 -43.66 -5.01
N PRO A 196 -3.66 -42.93 -4.14
CA PRO A 196 -2.94 -43.53 -3.03
C PRO A 196 -3.91 -44.07 -1.96
N ILE A 197 -3.45 -45.05 -1.18
CA ILE A 197 -4.17 -45.56 -0.01
C ILE A 197 -3.76 -44.72 1.19
N ILE A 198 -4.75 -44.14 1.87
CA ILE A 198 -4.60 -43.42 3.11
C ILE A 198 -4.94 -44.36 4.25
N VAL A 199 -3.96 -44.62 5.11
CA VAL A 199 -4.13 -45.43 6.32
C VAL A 199 -4.00 -44.51 7.51
N ASP A 200 -5.03 -44.48 8.35
CA ASP A 200 -5.03 -43.70 9.57
C ASP A 200 -4.92 -44.64 10.76
N PHE A 201 -3.84 -44.50 11.54
CA PHE A 201 -3.56 -45.37 12.66
C PHE A 201 -4.17 -44.84 13.96
N THR A 202 -4.45 -45.73 14.90
CA THR A 202 -4.89 -45.35 16.26
C THR A 202 -3.74 -44.70 17.05
N SER A 203 -2.48 -45.04 16.74
CA SER A 203 -1.30 -44.57 17.47
C SER A 203 -0.23 -43.96 16.55
N SER A 204 0.27 -42.78 16.92
CA SER A 204 1.39 -42.11 16.23
C SER A 204 2.69 -42.92 16.30
N VAL A 205 2.91 -43.65 17.39
CA VAL A 205 4.08 -44.51 17.59
C VAL A 205 4.11 -45.63 16.54
N LYS A 206 2.95 -46.20 16.22
CA LYS A 206 2.84 -47.25 15.21
C LYS A 206 3.15 -46.71 13.82
N ARG A 207 2.57 -45.56 13.50
CA ARG A 207 2.81 -44.82 12.25
C ARG A 207 4.31 -44.51 12.07
N GLU A 208 4.98 -44.04 13.11
CA GLU A 208 6.42 -43.73 13.05
C GLU A 208 7.27 -44.99 12.80
N LYS A 209 6.96 -46.11 13.47
CA LYS A 209 7.62 -47.40 13.20
C LYS A 209 7.47 -47.85 11.76
N VAL A 210 6.25 -47.75 11.21
CA VAL A 210 5.95 -48.09 9.80
C VAL A 210 6.81 -47.25 8.86
N ILE A 211 6.90 -45.94 9.10
CA ILE A 211 7.70 -45.02 8.28
C ILE A 211 9.19 -45.34 8.33
N VAL A 212 9.74 -45.51 9.54
CA VAL A 212 11.18 -45.75 9.72
C VAL A 212 11.58 -47.06 9.05
N LEU A 213 10.80 -48.12 9.28
CA LEU A 213 11.11 -49.44 8.73
C LEU A 213 10.86 -49.51 7.23
N SER A 214 9.82 -48.86 6.72
CA SER A 214 9.60 -48.75 5.27
C SER A 214 10.76 -48.03 4.56
N LYS A 215 11.34 -46.99 5.18
CA LYS A 215 12.52 -46.32 4.63
C LYS A 215 13.75 -47.23 4.63
N SER A 216 14.00 -47.96 5.72
CA SER A 216 15.14 -48.87 5.77
C SER A 216 15.00 -50.02 4.77
N THR A 217 13.80 -50.60 4.61
CA THR A 217 13.58 -51.67 3.62
C THR A 217 13.75 -51.18 2.19
N ASN A 218 13.27 -49.97 1.87
CA ASN A 218 13.45 -49.40 0.54
C ASN A 218 14.93 -49.15 0.23
N LEU A 219 15.68 -48.62 1.21
CA LEU A 219 17.13 -48.43 1.07
C LEU A 219 17.89 -49.75 0.89
N GLU A 220 17.48 -50.82 1.57
CA GLU A 220 18.08 -52.16 1.40
C GLU A 220 17.77 -52.74 0.02
N LEU A 221 16.54 -52.59 -0.48
CA LEU A 221 16.15 -53.06 -1.81
C LEU A 221 16.87 -52.31 -2.93
N GLU A 222 17.02 -50.99 -2.79
CA GLU A 222 17.81 -50.18 -3.73
C GLU A 222 19.27 -50.63 -3.79
N ARG A 223 19.88 -51.02 -2.65
CA ARG A 223 21.25 -51.57 -2.62
C ARG A 223 21.38 -52.91 -3.36
N HIS A 224 20.29 -53.65 -3.48
CA HIS A 224 20.23 -54.91 -4.21
C HIS A 224 19.74 -54.75 -5.66
N GLU A 225 19.63 -53.51 -6.16
CA GLU A 225 19.11 -53.18 -7.51
C GLU A 225 17.71 -53.73 -7.81
N LEU A 226 16.92 -53.97 -6.76
CA LEU A 226 15.52 -54.36 -6.89
C LEU A 226 14.63 -53.11 -6.88
N GLU A 227 13.62 -53.07 -7.74
CA GLU A 227 12.63 -51.99 -7.70
C GLU A 227 11.91 -51.99 -6.34
N PRO A 228 11.82 -50.83 -5.65
CA PRO A 228 11.10 -50.75 -4.40
C PRO A 228 9.61 -51.03 -4.68
N PRO A 229 8.98 -51.96 -3.94
CA PRO A 229 7.61 -52.36 -4.21
C PRO A 229 6.60 -51.22 -3.92
N PHE A 230 6.97 -50.24 -3.08
CA PHE A 230 6.09 -49.16 -2.65
C PHE A 230 6.86 -47.86 -2.39
N ASP A 231 6.29 -46.74 -2.84
CA ASP A 231 6.71 -45.41 -2.41
C ASP A 231 5.82 -44.95 -1.25
N LEU A 232 6.40 -44.80 -0.05
CA LEU A 232 5.72 -44.13 1.05
C LEU A 232 6.08 -42.65 1.05
N ILE A 233 5.07 -41.78 0.95
CA ILE A 233 5.23 -40.35 1.15
C ILE A 233 4.43 -39.94 2.38
N ILE A 234 5.07 -39.15 3.23
CA ILE A 234 4.43 -38.55 4.39
C ILE A 234 3.96 -37.16 3.98
N TRP A 235 2.67 -36.87 4.13
CA TRP A 235 2.20 -35.49 4.21
C TRP A 235 2.60 -34.93 5.58
N PHE A 236 3.46 -33.92 5.57
CA PHE A 236 3.65 -33.02 6.72
C PHE A 236 2.55 -31.96 6.74
#